data_AF-A0AAJ2KHV0-F1
#
_entry.id   AF-A0AAJ2KHV0-F1
#
_cell.length_a   1.000
_cell.length_b   1.000
_cell.length_c   1.000
_cell.angle_alpha   90.00
_cell.angle_beta   90.00
_cell.angle_gamma   90.00
#
_symmetry.space_group_name_H-M   'P 1'
#
loop_
_entity.id
_entity.type
_entity.pdbx_description
1 polymer ?
#
loop_
_entity_poly.entity_id
_entity_poly.type
_entity_poly.pdbx_seq_one_letter_code
_entity_poly.pdbx_strand_id
1 'polypeptide(L)'
;ALNAAGVKTEGLTDDQVWDAYNQQMQKKEGGGQAQAQINADAITAAVNLALKPLTDEIGTLKSQLQANAEQDLKTKREAVKAKFPFMTEAAINSLAGDALNDMYSQCQTSTGLNPSFHQVNAENDQWKDYDLNAGMDQEKK
;
A
#
# COMPACT_ATOMS: atom_id res chain seq x y z
N ALA A 1 -5.70 -29.48 44.10
CA ALA A 1 -6.56 -28.47 44.78
C ALA A 1 -7.89 -29.06 45.25
N LEU A 2 -8.63 -29.76 44.38
CA LEU A 2 -9.93 -30.37 44.70
C LEU A 2 -9.87 -31.59 45.62
N ASN A 3 -8.93 -32.52 45.38
CA ASN A 3 -8.71 -33.65 46.30
C ASN A 3 -8.30 -33.18 47.72
N ALA A 4 -7.57 -32.08 47.82
CA ALA A 4 -7.20 -31.45 49.10
C ALA A 4 -8.39 -30.77 49.80
N ALA A 5 -9.50 -30.55 49.09
CA ALA A 5 -10.77 -30.05 49.60
C ALA A 5 -11.74 -31.17 49.99
N GLY A 6 -11.32 -32.43 49.87
CA GLY A 6 -12.19 -33.60 50.05
C GLY A 6 -13.08 -33.94 48.85
N VAL A 7 -12.92 -33.27 47.70
CA VAL A 7 -13.65 -33.62 46.48
C VAL A 7 -12.92 -34.75 45.77
N LYS A 8 -13.51 -35.95 45.74
CA LYS A 8 -12.97 -37.10 44.98
C LYS A 8 -13.11 -36.83 43.49
N THR A 9 -11.99 -36.61 42.81
CA THR A 9 -11.95 -36.38 41.36
C THR A 9 -11.87 -37.68 40.53
N GLU A 10 -11.60 -38.81 41.17
CA GLU A 10 -11.53 -40.12 40.52
C GLU A 10 -12.94 -40.62 40.16
N GLY A 11 -13.23 -40.68 38.85
CA GLY A 11 -14.54 -41.08 38.30
C GLY A 11 -15.40 -39.93 37.78
N LEU A 12 -14.93 -38.68 37.87
CA LEU A 12 -15.58 -37.52 37.25
C LEU A 12 -15.04 -37.29 35.83
N THR A 13 -15.89 -36.78 34.93
CA THR A 13 -15.43 -36.27 33.64
C THR A 13 -14.72 -34.93 33.80
N ASP A 14 -13.86 -34.55 32.86
CA ASP A 14 -13.10 -33.29 32.91
C ASP A 14 -14.00 -32.06 33.16
N ASP A 15 -15.20 -32.02 32.56
CA ASP A 15 -16.17 -30.94 32.78
C ASP A 15 -16.67 -30.88 34.23
N GLN A 16 -16.91 -32.04 34.86
CA GLN A 16 -17.36 -32.11 36.25
C GLN A 16 -16.25 -31.71 37.23
N VAL A 17 -15.00 -31.95 36.87
CA VAL A 17 -13.84 -31.48 37.64
C VAL A 17 -13.72 -29.96 37.56
N TRP A 18 -13.96 -29.38 36.38
CA TRP A 18 -13.97 -27.93 36.17
C TRP A 18 -15.07 -27.24 37.00
N ASP A 19 -16.28 -27.79 37.00
CA ASP A 19 -17.40 -27.27 37.77
C ASP A 19 -17.16 -27.35 39.28
N ALA A 20 -16.59 -28.47 39.75
CA ALA A 20 -16.25 -28.65 41.16
C ALA A 20 -15.15 -27.67 41.61
N TYR A 21 -14.17 -27.38 40.74
CA TYR A 21 -13.16 -26.35 40.98
C TYR A 21 -13.81 -24.98 41.15
N ASN A 22 -14.67 -24.59 40.22
CA ASN A 22 -15.34 -23.29 40.26
C ASN A 22 -16.24 -23.15 41.50
N GLN A 23 -16.98 -24.18 41.89
CA GLN A 23 -17.73 -24.18 43.14
C GLN A 23 -16.85 -24.09 44.39
N GLN A 24 -15.71 -24.78 44.40
CA GLN A 24 -14.79 -24.72 45.54
C GLN A 24 -14.15 -23.33 45.65
N MET A 25 -13.81 -22.72 44.52
CA MET A 25 -13.31 -21.36 44.48
C MET A 25 -14.37 -20.41 45.05
N GLN A 26 -15.61 -20.45 44.55
CA GLN A 26 -16.76 -19.67 45.05
C GLN A 26 -17.03 -19.86 46.56
N LYS A 27 -16.82 -21.06 47.12
CA LYS A 27 -17.00 -21.30 48.56
C LYS A 27 -15.89 -20.69 49.42
N LYS A 28 -14.68 -20.52 48.90
CA LYS A 28 -13.61 -19.77 49.59
C LYS A 28 -13.86 -18.25 49.57
N GLU A 29 -14.78 -17.80 48.72
CA GLU A 29 -15.16 -16.40 48.53
C GLU A 29 -16.25 -15.90 49.49
N GLY A 30 -16.65 -16.72 50.48
CA GLY A 30 -17.57 -16.33 51.55
C GLY A 30 -17.05 -15.23 52.49
N GLY A 31 -15.91 -14.62 52.16
CA GLY A 31 -15.34 -13.44 52.81
C GLY A 31 -14.98 -12.38 51.77
N GLY A 32 -15.97 -11.93 51.00
CA GLY A 32 -15.88 -10.74 50.16
C GLY A 32 -15.05 -10.88 48.89
N GLN A 33 -15.62 -11.49 47.85
CA GLN A 33 -15.19 -11.19 46.48
C GLN A 33 -16.06 -10.09 45.88
N ALA A 34 -15.43 -8.95 45.62
CA ALA A 34 -15.83 -8.13 44.51
C ALA A 34 -15.70 -8.98 43.24
N GLN A 35 -16.81 -9.57 42.77
CA GLN A 35 -16.98 -9.76 41.33
C GLN A 35 -16.71 -8.38 40.73
N ALA A 36 -15.58 -8.19 40.05
CA ALA A 36 -15.41 -7.02 39.22
C ALA A 36 -16.55 -7.08 38.19
N GLN A 37 -17.65 -6.37 38.46
CA GLN A 37 -18.74 -6.23 37.52
C GLN A 37 -18.12 -5.59 36.29
N ILE A 38 -17.97 -6.39 35.24
CA ILE A 38 -17.50 -5.92 33.94
C ILE A 38 -18.52 -4.89 33.49
N ASN A 39 -18.13 -3.62 33.53
CA ASN A 39 -18.97 -2.52 33.09
C ASN A 39 -18.96 -2.51 31.55
N ALA A 40 -19.87 -3.28 30.97
CA ALA A 40 -20.02 -3.43 29.53
C ALA A 40 -20.19 -2.07 28.84
N ASP A 41 -20.93 -1.13 29.44
CA ASP A 41 -21.15 0.20 28.87
C ASP A 41 -19.86 1.01 28.81
N ALA A 42 -19.04 0.98 29.86
CA ALA A 42 -17.74 1.65 29.89
C ALA A 42 -16.76 1.05 28.87
N ILE A 43 -16.77 -0.28 28.70
CA ILE A 43 -15.96 -0.96 27.70
C ILE A 43 -16.42 -0.61 26.29
N THR A 44 -17.73 -0.66 26.01
CA THR A 44 -18.29 -0.26 24.73
C THR A 44 -17.98 1.20 24.40
N ALA A 45 -18.09 2.11 25.37
CA ALA A 45 -17.72 3.51 25.18
C ALA A 45 -16.22 3.68 24.86
N ALA A 46 -15.34 3.02 25.62
CA ALA A 46 -13.90 3.07 25.38
C ALA A 46 -13.52 2.47 24.02
N VAL A 47 -14.14 1.36 23.62
CA VAL A 47 -13.95 0.73 22.30
C VAL A 47 -14.44 1.65 21.19
N ASN A 48 -15.63 2.24 21.32
CA ASN A 48 -16.15 3.19 20.33
C ASN A 48 -15.26 4.42 20.19
N LEU A 49 -14.74 4.96 21.30
CA LEU A 49 -13.77 6.06 21.28
C LEU A 49 -12.47 5.67 20.56
N ALA A 50 -11.99 4.45 20.76
CA ALA A 50 -10.78 3.95 20.10
C ALA A 50 -11.00 3.65 18.61
N LEU A 51 -12.18 3.17 18.22
CA LEU A 51 -12.53 2.83 16.83
C LEU A 51 -12.91 4.05 15.99
N LYS A 52 -13.40 5.12 16.61
CA LYS A 52 -13.80 6.35 15.90
C LYS A 52 -12.66 6.93 15.02
N PRO A 53 -11.45 7.21 15.53
CA PRO A 53 -10.38 7.76 14.69
C PRO A 53 -10.00 6.83 13.54
N LEU A 54 -10.02 5.51 13.75
CA LEU A 54 -9.75 4.53 12.69
C LEU A 54 -10.83 4.54 11.61
N THR A 55 -12.10 4.68 12.02
CA THR A 55 -13.22 4.76 11.09
C THR A 55 -13.15 6.05 10.25
N ASP A 56 -12.82 7.17 10.88
CA ASP A 56 -12.65 8.46 10.22
C ASP A 56 -11.47 8.43 9.23
N GLU A 57 -10.34 7.82 9.61
CA GLU A 57 -9.17 7.65 8.76
C GLU A 57 -9.45 6.73 7.57
N ILE A 58 -10.16 5.61 7.77
CA ILE A 58 -10.61 4.73 6.68
C ILE A 58 -11.49 5.49 5.70
N GLY A 59 -12.41 6.33 6.19
CA GLY A 59 -13.25 7.18 5.34
C GLY A 59 -12.41 8.15 4.50
N THR A 60 -11.43 8.79 5.13
CA THR A 60 -10.50 9.73 4.47
C THR A 60 -9.67 9.02 3.40
N LEU A 61 -9.09 7.85 3.73
CA LEU A 61 -8.29 7.06 2.79
C LEU A 61 -9.11 6.56 1.60
N LYS A 62 -10.36 6.13 1.82
CA LYS A 62 -11.26 5.74 0.73
C LYS A 62 -11.52 6.90 -0.23
N SER A 63 -11.79 8.09 0.30
CA SER A 63 -11.99 9.30 -0.50
C SER A 63 -10.74 9.67 -1.30
N GLN A 64 -9.57 9.66 -0.66
CA GLN A 64 -8.29 9.92 -1.34
C GLN A 64 -7.98 8.89 -2.43
N LEU A 65 -8.24 7.61 -2.18
CA LEU A 65 -8.03 6.55 -3.17
C LEU A 65 -8.93 6.74 -4.39
N GLN A 66 -10.19 7.11 -4.19
CA GLN A 66 -11.13 7.42 -5.27
C GLN A 66 -10.66 8.64 -6.06
N ALA A 67 -10.33 9.75 -5.38
CA ALA A 67 -9.84 10.97 -6.02
C ALA A 67 -8.54 10.72 -6.81
N ASN A 68 -7.62 9.93 -6.28
CA ASN A 68 -6.38 9.57 -6.97
C ASN A 68 -6.63 8.72 -8.21
N ALA A 69 -7.55 7.75 -8.14
CA ALA A 69 -7.91 6.93 -9.29
C ALA A 69 -8.58 7.75 -10.40
N GLU A 70 -9.46 8.68 -10.04
CA GLU A 70 -10.09 9.63 -10.97
C GLU A 70 -9.06 10.57 -11.61
N GLN A 71 -8.12 11.08 -10.81
CA GLN A 71 -7.05 11.94 -11.28
C GLN A 71 -6.11 11.21 -12.26
N ASP A 72 -5.65 10.00 -11.93
CA ASP A 72 -4.78 9.20 -12.81
C ASP A 72 -5.47 8.93 -14.15
N LEU A 73 -6.73 8.53 -14.11
CA LEU A 73 -7.52 8.26 -15.30
C LEU A 73 -7.72 9.54 -16.14
N LYS A 74 -7.98 10.69 -15.50
CA LYS A 74 -8.04 11.99 -16.19
C LYS A 74 -6.72 12.33 -16.86
N THR A 75 -5.60 12.24 -16.13
CA THR A 75 -4.26 12.53 -16.66
C THR A 75 -3.93 11.65 -17.87
N LYS A 76 -4.24 10.36 -17.81
CA LYS A 76 -4.01 9.44 -18.93
C LYS A 76 -4.84 9.84 -20.16
N ARG A 77 -6.13 10.13 -19.97
CA ARG A 77 -7.02 10.54 -21.07
C ARG A 77 -6.62 11.87 -21.68
N GLU A 78 -6.21 12.83 -20.88
CA GLU A 78 -5.72 14.13 -21.36
C GLU A 78 -4.45 13.99 -22.19
N ALA A 79 -3.50 13.16 -21.75
CA ALA A 79 -2.29 12.87 -22.52
C ALA A 79 -2.62 12.17 -23.85
N VAL A 80 -3.51 11.18 -23.84
CA VAL A 80 -3.98 10.51 -25.07
C VAL A 80 -4.68 11.52 -25.99
N LYS A 81 -5.54 12.38 -25.46
CA LYS A 81 -6.20 13.44 -26.24
C LYS A 81 -5.21 14.39 -26.88
N ALA A 82 -4.17 14.80 -26.15
CA ALA A 82 -3.14 15.69 -26.65
C ALA A 82 -2.30 15.05 -27.78
N LYS A 83 -1.96 13.77 -27.66
CA LYS A 83 -1.16 13.03 -28.65
C LYS A 83 -1.98 12.63 -29.88
N PHE A 84 -3.25 12.30 -29.70
CA PHE A 84 -4.15 11.76 -30.72
C PHE A 84 -5.37 12.66 -30.94
N PRO A 85 -5.20 13.87 -31.51
CA PRO A 85 -6.26 14.88 -31.64
C PRO A 85 -7.41 14.47 -32.57
N PHE A 86 -7.23 13.42 -33.37
CA PHE A 86 -8.27 12.87 -34.24
C PHE A 86 -9.26 11.93 -33.50
N MET A 87 -8.93 11.48 -32.29
CA MET A 87 -9.83 10.67 -31.48
C MET A 87 -10.89 11.56 -30.81
N THR A 88 -12.15 11.12 -30.85
CA THR A 88 -13.23 11.82 -30.15
C THR A 88 -13.13 11.60 -28.64
N GLU A 89 -13.65 12.54 -27.85
CA GLU A 89 -13.69 12.39 -26.38
C GLU A 89 -14.44 11.13 -25.95
N ALA A 90 -15.49 10.75 -26.69
CA ALA A 90 -16.22 9.51 -26.45
C ALA A 90 -15.32 8.28 -26.61
N ALA A 91 -14.49 8.23 -27.66
CA ALA A 91 -13.57 7.13 -27.91
C ALA A 91 -12.45 7.06 -26.85
N ILE A 92 -11.97 8.21 -26.38
CA ILE A 92 -10.96 8.28 -25.30
C ILE A 92 -11.58 7.85 -23.96
N ASN A 93 -12.82 8.26 -23.70
CA ASN A 93 -13.54 7.90 -22.47
C ASN A 93 -13.92 6.42 -22.41
N SER A 94 -14.09 5.75 -23.57
CA SER A 94 -14.30 4.31 -23.62
C SER A 94 -13.02 3.50 -23.39
N LEU A 95 -11.83 4.13 -23.43
CA LEU A 95 -10.59 3.47 -23.02
C LEU A 95 -10.54 3.33 -21.50
N ALA A 96 -10.22 2.11 -21.06
CA ALA A 96 -10.01 1.75 -19.66
C ALA A 96 -8.99 0.61 -19.57
N GLY A 97 -8.45 0.40 -18.37
CA GLY A 97 -7.49 -0.67 -18.10
C GLY A 97 -6.26 -0.60 -19.00
N ASP A 98 -5.83 -1.77 -19.49
CA ASP A 98 -4.61 -1.92 -20.29
C ASP A 98 -4.65 -1.12 -21.59
N ALA A 99 -5.80 -1.03 -22.26
CA ALA A 99 -5.91 -0.24 -23.50
C ALA A 99 -5.63 1.25 -23.28
N LEU A 100 -6.07 1.81 -22.15
CA LEU A 100 -5.74 3.19 -21.79
C LEU A 100 -4.26 3.33 -21.42
N ASN A 101 -3.70 2.35 -20.70
CA ASN A 101 -2.29 2.36 -20.30
C ASN A 101 -1.34 2.24 -21.51
N ASP A 102 -1.66 1.37 -22.45
CA ASP A 102 -0.90 1.18 -23.69
C ASP A 102 -0.91 2.46 -24.53
N MET A 103 -2.08 3.08 -24.70
CA MET A 103 -2.18 4.34 -25.44
C MET A 103 -1.47 5.49 -24.72
N TYR A 104 -1.56 5.53 -23.39
CA TYR A 104 -0.84 6.51 -22.57
C TYR A 104 0.68 6.35 -22.67
N SER A 105 1.19 5.11 -22.77
CA SER A 105 2.63 4.86 -22.93
C SER A 105 3.21 5.52 -24.19
N GLN A 106 2.41 5.60 -25.26
CA GLN A 106 2.76 6.27 -26.52
C GLN A 106 2.74 7.80 -26.42
N CYS A 107 2.23 8.34 -25.32
CA CYS A 107 2.21 9.77 -25.05
C CYS A 107 3.53 10.26 -24.44
N GLN A 108 4.37 9.37 -23.88
CA GLN A 108 5.73 9.76 -23.48
C GLN A 108 6.55 10.13 -24.70
N THR A 109 6.82 11.43 -24.86
CA THR A 109 7.82 11.90 -25.81
C THR A 109 9.17 11.83 -25.12
N SER A 110 10.04 10.90 -25.54
CA SER A 110 11.46 11.05 -25.25
C SER A 110 11.90 12.38 -25.85
N THR A 111 12.24 13.35 -25.02
CA THR A 111 13.01 14.49 -25.48
C THR A 111 14.33 13.93 -25.97
N GLY A 112 14.57 13.99 -27.28
CA GLY A 112 15.91 13.72 -27.83
C GLY A 112 16.93 14.61 -27.13
N LEU A 113 18.17 14.12 -27.00
CA LEU A 113 19.28 14.92 -26.47
C LEU A 113 19.25 16.30 -27.13
N ASN A 114 19.18 17.36 -26.30
CA ASN A 114 19.13 18.73 -26.79
C ASN A 114 20.33 18.94 -27.75
N PRO A 115 20.12 19.43 -28.99
CA PRO A 115 21.21 19.66 -29.94
C PRO A 115 22.33 20.56 -29.39
N SER A 116 22.06 21.38 -28.38
CA SER A 116 23.09 22.11 -27.62
C SER A 116 24.14 21.19 -26.95
N PHE A 117 23.80 19.95 -26.61
CA PHE A 117 24.76 18.95 -26.10
C PHE A 117 25.71 18.41 -27.18
N HIS A 118 25.42 18.61 -28.48
CA HIS A 118 26.37 18.28 -29.54
C HIS A 118 27.56 19.25 -29.56
N GLN A 119 27.38 20.52 -29.16
CA GLN A 119 28.47 21.49 -29.11
C GLN A 119 29.45 21.22 -27.96
N VAL A 120 28.97 20.73 -26.82
CA VAL A 120 29.82 20.50 -25.64
C VAL A 120 30.87 19.39 -25.87
N ASN A 121 30.56 18.41 -26.73
CA ASN A 121 31.52 17.37 -27.12
C ASN A 121 32.45 17.80 -28.27
N ALA A 122 32.14 18.87 -29.01
CA ALA A 122 33.01 19.38 -30.07
C ALA A 122 34.16 20.24 -29.51
N GLU A 123 33.92 20.96 -28.41
CA GLU A 123 34.95 21.82 -27.79
C GLU A 123 36.00 21.03 -26.99
N ASN A 124 35.65 19.84 -26.51
CA ASN A 124 36.52 18.97 -25.72
C ASN A 124 36.87 17.66 -26.44
N ASP A 125 36.93 17.71 -27.78
CA ASP A 125 37.37 16.60 -28.60
C ASP A 125 38.89 16.38 -28.40
N GLN A 126 39.23 15.48 -27.46
CA GLN A 126 40.60 15.01 -27.20
C GLN A 126 41.28 14.39 -28.44
N TRP A 127 40.54 14.12 -29.51
CA TRP A 127 40.99 13.43 -30.72
C TRP A 127 41.05 14.39 -31.91
N LYS A 128 40.74 15.68 -31.72
CA LYS A 128 40.75 16.70 -32.79
C LYS A 128 42.11 16.83 -33.51
N ASP A 129 43.19 16.56 -32.79
CA ASP A 129 44.56 16.63 -33.29
C ASP A 129 45.09 15.25 -33.74
N TYR A 130 44.30 14.19 -33.60
CA TYR A 130 44.60 12.84 -34.10
C TYR A 130 44.05 12.69 -35.52
N ASP A 131 44.91 12.90 -36.52
CA ASP A 131 44.63 12.51 -37.89
C ASP A 131 44.86 11.00 -38.06
N LEU A 132 43.75 10.25 -38.13
CA LEU A 132 43.75 8.80 -38.35
C LEU A 132 44.36 8.38 -39.70
N ASN A 133 44.53 9.32 -40.64
CA ASN A 133 45.10 9.08 -41.96
C ASN A 133 46.57 9.52 -42.09
N ALA A 134 47.17 10.13 -41.07
CA ALA A 134 48.54 10.65 -41.13
C ALA A 134 49.61 9.58 -41.43
N GLY A 135 49.31 8.30 -41.16
CA GLY A 135 50.18 7.18 -41.50
C GLY A 135 50.13 6.73 -42.97
N MET A 136 49.07 7.07 -43.73
CA MET A 136 48.93 6.63 -45.13
C MET A 136 49.74 7.49 -46.12
N ASP A 137 50.08 8.73 -45.76
CA ASP A 137 50.82 9.63 -46.65
C ASP A 137 52.35 9.44 -46.59
N GLN A 138 52.86 8.70 -45.60
CA GLN A 138 54.30 8.43 -45.48
C GLN A 138 54.80 7.31 -46.42
N GLU A 139 53.91 6.48 -46.96
CA GLU A 139 54.28 5.38 -47.88
C GLU A 139 54.41 5.82 -49.35
N LYS A 140 54.29 7.12 -49.66
CA LYS A 140 54.43 7.65 -51.04
C LYS A 140 55.70 8.49 -51.28
N LYS A 141 56.81 8.16 -50.64
CA LYS A 141 58.14 8.69 -51.02
C LYS A 141 59.05 7.60 -51.56
#